data_AF-A0AAV1FTB2-F1
#
_entry.id   AF-A0AAV1FTB2-F1
#
_cell.length_a   1.000
_cell.length_b   1.000
_cell.length_c   1.000
_cell.angle_alpha   90.00
_cell.angle_beta   90.00
_cell.angle_gamma   90.00
#
_symmetry.space_group_name_H-M   'P 1'
#
loop_
_entity.id
_entity.type
_entity.pdbx_description
1 polymer ?
#
loop_
_entity_poly.entity_id
_entity_poly.type
_entity_poly.pdbx_seq_one_letter_code
_entity_poly.pdbx_strand_id
1 'polypeptide(L)'
;MRMQLSAGHWLCLLTFAGVMLITDSMQGMVNEGCCLEAGLAIPGQTIIECIKQKPTRSCNSDNFAVKVESGDWFCIDSKSKWMKQQIQQGKVSCTEKFVFLEE
;
A
#
# COMPACT_ATOMS: atom_id res chain seq x y z
N MET A 1 -22.40 -48.60 29.42
CA MET A 1 -22.08 -47.16 29.24
C MET A 1 -21.56 -46.96 27.83
N ARG A 2 -22.36 -46.32 26.96
CA ARG A 2 -21.95 -45.90 25.61
C ARG A 2 -21.90 -44.38 25.63
N MET A 3 -20.71 -43.81 25.66
CA MET A 3 -20.51 -42.37 25.45
C MET A 3 -20.30 -42.15 23.95
N GLN A 4 -21.36 -41.71 23.27
CA GLN A 4 -21.23 -41.02 21.99
C GLN A 4 -20.67 -39.64 22.29
N LEU A 5 -19.43 -39.39 21.87
CA LEU A 5 -18.86 -38.04 21.85
C LEU A 5 -18.87 -37.53 20.41
N SER A 6 -19.62 -36.46 20.27
CA SER A 6 -19.96 -35.69 19.07
C SER A 6 -18.74 -35.29 18.25
N ALA A 7 -18.75 -35.68 16.98
CA ALA A 7 -17.76 -35.33 15.95
C ALA A 7 -17.91 -33.88 15.41
N GLY A 8 -18.67 -33.01 16.09
CA GLY A 8 -19.07 -31.70 15.57
C GLY A 8 -18.22 -30.49 16.01
N HIS A 9 -17.26 -30.64 16.93
CA HIS A 9 -16.57 -29.49 17.53
C HIS A 9 -15.11 -29.29 17.10
N TRP A 10 -14.54 -30.18 16.27
CA TRP A 10 -13.14 -30.10 15.86
C TRP A 10 -12.92 -29.49 14.47
N LEU A 11 -13.97 -29.01 13.79
CA LEU A 11 -13.85 -28.44 12.43
C LEU A 11 -13.92 -26.91 12.34
N CYS A 12 -14.07 -26.18 13.46
CA CYS A 12 -14.23 -24.72 13.43
C CYS A 12 -12.94 -23.89 13.62
N LEU A 13 -11.79 -24.51 13.86
CA LEU A 13 -10.55 -23.78 14.20
C LEU A 13 -9.45 -23.80 13.13
N LEU A 14 -9.70 -24.40 11.96
CA LEU A 14 -8.66 -24.56 10.92
C LEU A 14 -8.78 -23.62 9.71
N THR A 15 -9.67 -22.62 9.71
CA THR A 15 -9.88 -21.73 8.55
C THR A 15 -9.27 -20.33 8.66
N PHE A 16 -8.65 -19.95 9.78
CA PHE A 16 -8.13 -18.58 9.96
C PHE A 16 -6.63 -18.38 9.66
N ALA A 17 -5.86 -19.43 9.35
CA ALA A 17 -4.40 -19.33 9.16
C ALA A 17 -3.94 -19.18 7.69
N GLY A 18 -4.87 -19.11 6.72
CA GLY A 18 -4.55 -19.23 5.29
C GLY A 18 -4.35 -17.94 4.49
N VAL A 19 -4.51 -16.75 5.07
CA VAL A 19 -4.55 -15.47 4.29
C VAL A 19 -3.50 -14.44 4.74
N MET A 20 -2.35 -14.87 5.27
CA MET A 20 -1.22 -13.98 5.60
C MET A 20 0.04 -14.22 4.76
N LEU A 21 -0.06 -14.89 3.61
CA LEU A 21 1.10 -15.20 2.75
C LEU A 21 1.05 -14.51 1.38
N ILE A 22 0.67 -13.22 1.33
CA ILE A 22 0.91 -12.37 0.15
C ILE A 22 1.33 -10.97 0.61
N THR A 23 2.57 -10.83 1.08
CA THR A 23 3.23 -9.52 1.24
C THR A 23 4.67 -9.60 0.76
N ASP A 24 4.87 -9.93 -0.52
CA ASP A 24 6.22 -10.07 -1.10
C ASP A 24 6.48 -9.15 -2.31
N SER A 25 5.79 -8.01 -2.41
CA SER A 25 6.10 -7.01 -3.46
C SER A 25 5.55 -5.61 -3.15
N MET A 26 5.91 -5.02 -2.02
CA MET A 26 5.42 -3.66 -1.67
C MET A 26 6.52 -2.68 -1.29
N GLN A 27 7.67 -2.72 -1.96
CA GLN A 27 8.66 -1.65 -1.83
C GLN A 27 8.97 -1.09 -3.21
N GLY A 28 8.06 -0.24 -3.67
CA GLY A 28 8.30 0.62 -4.81
C GLY A 28 9.34 1.67 -4.44
N MET A 29 10.55 1.54 -4.98
CA MET A 29 11.64 2.48 -4.75
C MET A 29 11.46 3.71 -5.65
N VAL A 30 11.61 4.90 -5.08
CA VAL A 30 11.77 6.15 -5.84
C VAL A 30 13.20 6.17 -6.36
N ASN A 31 13.39 6.07 -7.67
CA ASN A 31 14.68 6.32 -8.30
C ASN A 31 14.54 7.60 -9.14
N GLU A 32 15.41 8.58 -8.92
CA GLU A 32 15.50 9.81 -9.74
C GLU A 32 14.17 10.54 -9.97
N GLY A 33 13.35 10.68 -8.92
CA GLY A 33 12.10 11.44 -8.97
C GLY A 33 10.94 10.79 -9.71
N CYS A 34 11.12 9.57 -10.22
CA CYS A 34 10.05 8.78 -10.82
C CYS A 34 9.79 7.52 -10.00
N CYS A 35 8.51 7.22 -9.79
CA CYS A 35 8.12 5.94 -9.23
C CYS A 35 8.23 4.84 -10.29
N LEU A 36 9.31 4.06 -10.24
CA LEU A 36 9.54 2.96 -11.19
C LEU A 36 8.71 1.73 -10.85
N GLU A 37 8.62 1.42 -9.56
CA GLU A 37 7.79 0.34 -9.04
C GLU A 37 6.81 0.93 -8.04
N ALA A 38 5.55 0.50 -8.06
CA ALA A 38 4.52 1.02 -7.19
C ALA A 38 3.86 -0.13 -6.42
N GLY A 39 3.87 0.00 -5.09
CA GLY A 39 3.13 -0.90 -4.22
C GLY A 39 1.63 -0.62 -4.24
N LEU A 40 0.84 -1.57 -3.71
CA LEU A 40 -0.60 -1.36 -3.57
C LEU A 40 -0.96 -0.74 -2.21
N ALA A 41 -0.13 -0.87 -1.18
CA ALA A 41 -0.38 -0.33 0.15
C ALA A 41 0.91 -0.23 0.98
N ILE A 42 0.87 0.59 2.03
CA ILE A 42 1.88 0.64 3.11
C ILE A 42 1.17 0.62 4.47
N PRO A 43 0.63 -0.55 4.88
CA PRO A 43 -0.12 -0.64 6.13
C PRO A 43 0.78 -0.38 7.34
N GLY A 44 0.23 0.29 8.36
CA GLY A 44 0.92 0.56 9.62
C GLY A 44 1.92 1.71 9.58
N GLN A 45 2.07 2.40 8.45
CA GLN A 45 2.93 3.58 8.32
C GLN A 45 2.11 4.87 8.44
N THR A 46 2.63 5.84 9.19
CA THR A 46 2.06 7.20 9.25
C THR A 46 2.59 8.02 8.07
N ILE A 47 1.69 8.52 7.24
CA ILE A 47 2.03 9.35 6.08
C ILE A 47 2.16 10.80 6.53
N ILE A 48 3.31 11.41 6.24
CA ILE A 48 3.59 12.82 6.56
C ILE A 48 3.62 13.70 5.30
N GLU A 49 3.91 13.13 4.14
CA GLU A 49 3.87 13.83 2.86
C GLU A 49 3.30 12.91 1.79
N CYS A 50 2.43 13.47 0.93
CA CYS A 50 1.92 12.77 -0.24
C CYS A 50 1.96 13.68 -1.46
N ILE A 51 2.56 13.18 -2.53
CA ILE A 51 2.67 13.85 -3.82
C ILE A 51 2.03 12.93 -4.87
N LYS A 52 1.03 13.44 -5.58
CA LYS A 52 0.49 12.74 -6.75
C LYS A 52 1.35 13.10 -7.96
N GLN A 53 2.09 12.13 -8.47
CA GLN A 53 2.94 12.29 -9.63
C GLN A 53 2.08 12.23 -10.89
N LYS A 54 2.13 13.29 -11.70
CA LYS A 54 1.52 13.28 -13.03
C LYS A 54 2.48 12.67 -14.03
N PRO A 55 2.00 11.82 -14.96
CA PRO A 55 2.82 11.31 -16.04
C PRO A 55 3.46 12.45 -16.84
N THR A 56 4.78 12.39 -17.03
CA THR A 56 5.57 13.28 -17.89
C THR A 56 6.29 12.47 -18.96
N ARG A 57 6.96 13.13 -19.90
CA ARG A 57 7.76 12.43 -20.94
C ARG A 57 8.87 11.57 -20.36
N SER A 58 9.44 11.96 -19.22
CA SER A 58 10.52 11.24 -18.52
C SER A 58 10.01 10.28 -17.45
N CYS A 59 8.78 10.45 -16.96
CA CYS A 59 8.19 9.62 -15.94
C CYS A 59 6.73 9.29 -16.30
N ASN A 60 6.50 8.17 -16.99
CA ASN A 60 5.17 7.77 -17.45
C ASN A 60 4.29 7.13 -16.37
N SER A 61 4.70 7.19 -15.11
CA SER A 61 4.01 6.52 -14.01
C SER A 61 2.97 7.44 -13.37
N ASP A 62 1.71 7.01 -13.33
CA ASP A 62 0.64 7.65 -12.55
C ASP A 62 0.61 7.02 -11.16
N ASN A 63 1.38 7.58 -10.23
CA ASN A 63 1.62 7.04 -8.89
C ASN A 63 1.56 8.15 -7.83
N PHE A 64 1.40 7.73 -6.58
CA PHE A 64 1.59 8.58 -5.40
C PHE A 64 2.98 8.31 -4.82
N ALA A 65 3.80 9.34 -4.69
CA ALA A 65 5.01 9.31 -3.89
C ALA A 65 4.68 9.75 -2.46
N VAL A 66 4.99 8.90 -1.49
CA VAL A 66 4.53 9.05 -0.12
C VAL A 66 5.72 9.00 0.82
N LYS A 67 5.90 10.03 1.63
CA LYS A 67 6.89 10.04 2.71
C LYS A 67 6.22 9.64 4.01
N VAL A 68 6.83 8.72 4.73
CA VAL A 68 6.35 8.26 6.05
C VAL A 68 7.19 8.86 7.17
N GLU A 69 6.74 8.72 8.42
CA GLU A 69 7.43 9.25 9.60
C GLU A 69 8.87 8.74 9.77
N SER A 70 9.20 7.53 9.29
CA SER A 70 10.59 7.04 9.30
C SER A 70 11.53 7.86 8.41
N GLY A 71 10.97 8.67 7.50
CA GLY A 71 11.71 9.44 6.50
C GLY A 71 11.77 8.76 5.13
N ASP A 72 11.37 7.49 5.05
CA ASP A 72 11.39 6.71 3.82
C ASP A 72 10.31 7.17 2.82
N TRP A 73 10.63 7.02 1.53
CA TRP A 73 9.71 7.27 0.44
C TRP A 73 9.21 5.97 -0.17
N PHE A 74 7.89 5.91 -0.39
CA PHE A 74 7.22 4.78 -1.03
C PHE A 74 6.40 5.26 -2.22
N CYS A 75 6.40 4.44 -3.26
CA CYS A 75 5.53 4.62 -4.40
C CYS A 75 4.28 3.76 -4.27
N ILE A 76 3.11 4.36 -4.45
CA ILE A 76 1.82 3.68 -4.40
C ILE A 76 1.05 3.91 -5.70
N ASP A 77 0.52 2.84 -6.29
CA ASP A 77 -0.20 2.91 -7.57
C ASP A 77 -1.42 3.85 -7.46
N SER A 78 -1.65 4.73 -8.44
CA SER A 78 -2.79 5.66 -8.41
C SER A 78 -4.15 4.94 -8.36
N LYS A 79 -4.20 3.69 -8.84
CA LYS A 79 -5.36 2.81 -8.85
C LYS A 79 -5.52 2.03 -7.54
N SER A 80 -4.56 2.10 -6.62
CA SER A 80 -4.65 1.48 -5.30
C SER A 80 -5.97 1.84 -4.60
N LYS A 81 -6.76 0.80 -4.28
CA LYS A 81 -7.98 0.95 -3.48
C LYS A 81 -7.65 1.47 -2.08
N TRP A 82 -6.54 1.01 -1.51
CA TRP A 82 -6.09 1.42 -0.18
C TRP A 82 -5.79 2.91 -0.16
N MET A 83 -5.03 3.44 -1.12
CA MET A 83 -4.70 4.87 -1.17
C MET A 83 -5.94 5.73 -1.39
N LYS A 84 -6.81 5.32 -2.33
CA LYS A 84 -8.09 6.01 -2.55
C LYS A 84 -8.93 6.09 -1.28
N GLN A 85 -8.96 5.04 -0.47
CA GLN A 85 -9.64 5.04 0.82
C GLN A 85 -8.99 6.00 1.82
N GLN A 86 -7.65 6.07 1.90
CA GLN A 86 -6.98 7.02 2.78
C GLN A 86 -7.33 8.48 2.43
N ILE A 87 -7.35 8.80 1.14
CA ILE A 87 -7.71 10.13 0.64
C ILE A 87 -9.20 10.43 0.89
N GLN A 88 -10.10 9.50 0.57
CA GLN A 88 -11.55 9.66 0.78
C GLN A 88 -11.92 9.82 2.27
N GLN A 89 -11.18 9.15 3.16
CA GLN A 89 -11.36 9.27 4.60
C GLN A 89 -10.70 10.53 5.19
N GLY A 90 -10.04 11.36 4.36
CA GLY A 90 -9.33 12.55 4.80
C GLY A 90 -8.09 12.27 5.66
N LYS A 91 -7.60 11.02 5.69
CA LYS A 91 -6.41 10.62 6.45
C LYS A 91 -5.12 11.10 5.79
N VAL A 92 -5.16 11.29 4.47
CA VAL A 92 -4.04 11.78 3.68
C VAL A 92 -4.55 12.81 2.68
N SER A 93 -3.82 13.91 2.56
CA SER A 93 -4.00 14.90 1.51
C SER A 93 -2.79 14.88 0.60
N CYS A 94 -3.00 14.72 -0.70
CA CYS A 94 -1.92 14.66 -1.68
C CYS A 94 -1.88 15.94 -2.50
N THR A 95 -0.71 16.57 -2.57
CA THR A 95 -0.51 17.73 -3.45
C THR A 95 -0.20 17.23 -4.85
N GLU A 96 -0.86 17.77 -5.86
CA GLU A 96 -0.47 17.53 -7.25
C GLU A 96 0.75 18.41 -7.56
N LYS A 97 1.92 17.79 -7.75
CA LYS A 97 3.11 18.48 -8.26
C LYS A 97 3.53 17.81 -9.55
N PHE A 98 3.86 18.63 -10.55
CA PHE A 98 4.72 18.16 -11.62
C PHE A 98 6.08 17.91 -10.97
N VAL A 99 6.50 16.64 -10.94
CA VAL A 99 7.84 16.32 -10.45
C VAL A 99 8.82 16.74 -11.54
N PHE A 100 9.22 18.00 -11.49
CA PHE A 100 10.50 18.45 -12.01
C PHE A 100 11.41 18.48 -10.79
N LEU A 101 12.25 17.46 -10.62
CA LEU A 101 13.36 17.58 -9.70
C LEU A 101 14.37 18.48 -10.41
N GLU A 102 14.45 19.75 -10.00
CA GLU A 102 15.65 20.54 -10.26
C GLU A 102 16.81 19.90 -9.49
N GLU A 103 17.95 19.84 -10.19
CA GLU A 103 19.22 19.20 -9.82
C GLU A 103 19.83 19.73 -8.52
#